data_AF-A0A7S3IGT7-F1
#
_entry.id   AF-A0A7S3IGT7-F1
#
_cell.length_a   1.000
_cell.length_b   1.000
_cell.length_c   1.000
_cell.angle_alpha   90.00
_cell.angle_beta   90.00
_cell.angle_gamma   90.00
#
_symmetry.space_group_name_H-M   'P 1'
#
loop_
_entity.id
_entity.type
_entity.pdbx_description
1 polymer ?
#
loop_
_entity_poly.entity_id
_entity_poly.type
_entity_poly.pdbx_seq_one_letter_code
_entity_poly.pdbx_strand_id
1 'polypeptide(L)'
;DMTRLLLLRAAIFREQKDYDQALSDLERASKFMFAEGLQNDVTVQIGLTYNDMGTSLFQKKRYHEALTILNEAITFMPNDPGIHINRGDTYRELKKYNLAQSDY
;
A
#
# COMPACT_ATOMS: atom_id res chain seq x y z
N ASP A 1 -0.87 2.47 -23.90
CA ASP A 1 0.43 1.75 -23.91
C ASP A 1 0.37 0.61 -22.90
N MET A 2 1.39 -0.26 -22.88
CA MET A 2 1.41 -1.43 -21.99
C MET A 2 1.39 -1.03 -20.50
N THR A 3 2.06 0.07 -20.15
CA THR A 3 2.13 0.60 -18.77
C THR A 3 0.75 0.92 -18.21
N ARG A 4 -0.08 1.66 -18.97
CA ARG A 4 -1.45 2.00 -18.55
C ARG A 4 -2.34 0.77 -18.37
N LEU A 5 -2.19 -0.24 -19.23
CA LEU A 5 -2.93 -1.50 -19.10
C LEU A 5 -2.56 -2.24 -17.81
N LEU A 6 -1.25 -2.32 -17.50
CA LEU A 6 -0.76 -2.95 -16.27
C LEU A 6 -1.26 -2.20 -15.02
N LEU A 7 -1.24 -0.87 -15.03
CA LEU A 7 -1.79 -0.05 -13.95
C LEU A 7 -3.29 -0.30 -13.71
N LEU A 8 -4.08 -0.35 -14.79
CA LEU A 8 -5.51 -0.64 -14.69
C LEU A 8 -5.75 -2.04 -14.11
N ARG A 9 -5.03 -3.04 -14.60
CA ARG A 9 -5.18 -4.42 -14.13
C ARG A 9 -4.74 -4.57 -12.67
N ALA A 10 -3.65 -3.93 -12.27
CA ALA A 10 -3.22 -3.89 -10.88
C ALA A 10 -4.28 -3.28 -9.95
N ALA A 11 -4.90 -2.17 -10.36
CA ALA A 11 -5.99 -1.56 -9.59
C ALA A 11 -7.18 -2.51 -9.43
N ILE A 12 -7.55 -3.24 -10.49
CA ILE A 12 -8.62 -4.25 -10.43
C ILE A 12 -8.27 -5.39 -9.46
N PHE A 13 -7.05 -5.91 -9.52
CA PHE A 13 -6.59 -6.95 -8.61
C PHE A 13 -6.54 -6.48 -7.14
N ARG A 14 -6.11 -5.24 -6.89
CA ARG A 14 -6.14 -4.61 -5.56
C ARG A 14 -7.55 -4.56 -4.99
N GLU A 15 -8.53 -4.11 -5.77
CA GLU A 15 -9.95 -4.07 -5.34
C GLU A 15 -10.51 -5.48 -5.06
N GLN A 16 -10.02 -6.51 -5.78
CA GLN A 16 -10.35 -7.91 -5.53
C GLN A 16 -9.58 -8.52 -4.34
N LYS A 17 -8.68 -7.75 -3.72
CA LYS A 17 -7.75 -8.17 -2.66
C LYS A 17 -6.76 -9.26 -3.10
N ASP A 18 -6.53 -9.39 -4.41
CA ASP A 18 -5.46 -10.20 -4.99
C ASP A 18 -4.18 -9.35 -5.08
N TYR A 19 -3.59 -9.09 -3.92
CA TYR A 19 -2.46 -8.16 -3.79
C TYR A 19 -1.20 -8.67 -4.50
N ASP A 20 -1.03 -9.99 -4.61
CA ASP A 20 0.14 -10.59 -5.27
C ASP A 20 0.12 -10.31 -6.78
N GLN A 21 -1.04 -10.49 -7.43
CA GLN A 21 -1.17 -10.14 -8.86
C GLN A 21 -1.07 -8.63 -9.08
N ALA A 22 -1.65 -7.82 -8.18
CA ALA A 22 -1.53 -6.37 -8.25
C ALA A 22 -0.07 -5.91 -8.19
N LEU A 23 0.70 -6.38 -7.22
CA LEU A 23 2.12 -6.04 -7.08
C LEU A 23 2.97 -6.56 -8.24
N SER A 24 2.67 -7.76 -8.77
CA SER A 24 3.38 -8.30 -9.93
C SER A 24 3.22 -7.41 -11.17
N ASP A 25 2.02 -6.89 -11.39
CA ASP A 25 1.76 -5.97 -12.51
C ASP A 25 2.40 -4.61 -12.32
N LEU A 26 2.42 -4.09 -11.09
CA LEU A 26 3.11 -2.84 -10.76
C LEU A 26 4.63 -2.97 -10.93
N GLU A 27 5.20 -4.12 -10.58
CA GLU A 27 6.63 -4.41 -10.82
C GLU A 27 6.94 -4.50 -12.32
N ARG A 28 6.03 -5.05 -13.12
CA ARG A 28 6.17 -5.04 -14.58
C ARG A 28 6.04 -3.62 -15.12
N ALA A 29 5.07 -2.85 -14.66
CA ALA A 29 4.85 -1.47 -15.09
C ALA A 29 6.10 -0.61 -14.81
N SER A 30 6.68 -0.72 -13.61
CA SER A 30 7.89 0.04 -13.22
C SER A 30 9.09 -0.22 -14.16
N LYS A 31 9.23 -1.43 -14.70
CA LYS A 31 10.30 -1.79 -15.65
C LYS A 31 10.14 -1.13 -17.02
N PHE A 32 8.91 -0.86 -17.47
CA PHE A 32 8.65 -0.22 -18.76
C PHE A 32 8.70 1.31 -18.70
N MET A 33 8.76 1.89 -17.51
CA MET A 33 8.54 3.32 -17.26
C MET A 33 9.71 4.26 -17.55
N PHE A 34 10.88 3.76 -17.94
CA PHE A 34 12.01 4.62 -18.30
C PHE A 34 11.70 5.65 -19.42
N ALA A 35 10.54 5.57 -20.08
CA ALA A 35 10.16 6.43 -21.21
C ALA A 35 8.94 7.37 -21.01
N GLU A 36 8.10 7.25 -19.96
CA GLU A 36 6.71 7.80 -20.04
C GLU A 36 6.25 8.77 -18.92
N GLY A 37 7.09 9.19 -17.97
CA GLY A 37 6.69 10.22 -16.98
C GLY A 37 5.57 9.80 -15.99
N LEU A 38 5.13 8.53 -16.02
CA LEU A 38 4.13 7.93 -15.14
C LEU A 38 4.71 7.43 -13.80
N GLN A 39 5.88 7.94 -13.39
CA GLN A 39 6.60 7.49 -12.18
C GLN A 39 5.78 7.63 -10.91
N ASN A 40 5.00 8.70 -10.84
CA ASN A 40 4.13 8.95 -9.71
C ASN A 40 2.96 7.97 -9.65
N ASP A 41 2.37 7.59 -10.79
CA ASP A 41 1.17 6.73 -10.82
C ASP A 41 1.46 5.32 -10.31
N VAL A 42 2.57 4.70 -10.73
CA VAL A 42 2.96 3.37 -10.20
C VAL A 42 3.33 3.44 -8.74
N THR A 43 4.07 4.47 -8.33
CA THR A 43 4.46 4.65 -6.92
C THR A 43 3.23 4.75 -6.02
N VAL A 44 2.24 5.55 -6.43
CA VAL A 44 0.96 5.70 -5.73
C VAL A 44 0.19 4.37 -5.70
N GLN A 45 0.11 3.64 -6.81
CA GLN A 45 -0.58 2.34 -6.82
C GLN A 45 0.10 1.29 -5.94
N ILE A 46 1.43 1.27 -5.84
CA ILE A 46 2.16 0.39 -4.91
C ILE A 46 1.80 0.75 -3.47
N GLY A 47 1.85 2.04 -3.12
CA GLY A 47 1.47 2.51 -1.80
C GLY A 47 0.04 2.16 -1.41
N LEU A 48 -0.93 2.39 -2.30
CA LEU A 48 -2.33 2.02 -2.10
C LEU A 48 -2.51 0.50 -1.93
N THR A 49 -1.80 -0.31 -2.72
CA THR A 49 -1.86 -1.77 -2.63
C THR A 49 -1.37 -2.27 -1.27
N TYR A 50 -0.22 -1.77 -0.80
CA TYR A 50 0.25 -2.11 0.54
C TYR A 50 -0.68 -1.60 1.63
N ASN A 51 -1.24 -0.38 1.51
CA ASN A 51 -2.18 0.13 2.50
C ASN A 51 -3.43 -0.77 2.66
N ASP A 52 -4.02 -1.21 1.55
CA ASP A 52 -5.20 -2.08 1.56
C ASP A 52 -4.88 -3.49 2.07
N MET A 53 -3.69 -4.01 1.73
CA MET A 53 -3.18 -5.27 2.26
C MET A 53 -2.98 -5.18 3.78
N GLY A 54 -2.36 -4.12 4.27
CA GLY A 54 -2.18 -3.84 5.70
C GLY A 54 -3.53 -3.74 6.43
N THR A 55 -4.48 -3.00 5.86
CA THR A 55 -5.85 -2.87 6.37
C THR A 55 -6.57 -4.23 6.41
N SER A 56 -6.38 -5.06 5.39
CA SER A 56 -6.96 -6.42 5.35
C SER A 56 -6.36 -7.35 6.40
N LEU A 57 -5.07 -7.22 6.71
CA LEU A 57 -4.42 -7.94 7.80
C LEU A 57 -4.93 -7.45 9.16
N PHE A 58 -5.11 -6.14 9.32
CA PHE A 58 -5.72 -5.53 10.51
C PHE A 58 -7.12 -6.09 10.77
N GLN A 59 -7.98 -6.14 9.74
CA GLN A 59 -9.33 -6.73 9.84
C GLN A 59 -9.31 -8.20 10.27
N LYS A 60 -8.25 -8.94 9.91
CA LYS A 60 -8.00 -10.32 10.34
C LYS A 60 -7.32 -10.42 11.71
N LYS A 61 -7.16 -9.30 12.43
CA LYS A 61 -6.45 -9.18 13.72
C LYS A 61 -4.98 -9.59 13.68
N ARG A 62 -4.38 -9.61 12.48
CA ARG A 62 -2.95 -9.91 12.26
C ARG A 62 -2.14 -8.61 12.40
N TYR A 63 -2.22 -7.98 13.56
CA TYR A 63 -1.77 -6.60 13.76
C TYR A 63 -0.26 -6.40 13.53
N HIS A 64 0.59 -7.35 13.92
CA HIS A 64 2.04 -7.23 13.69
C HIS A 64 2.37 -7.24 12.19
N GLU A 65 1.68 -8.09 11.43
CA GLU A 65 1.88 -8.18 9.98
C GLU A 65 1.29 -6.97 9.26
N ALA A 66 0.12 -6.50 9.72
CA ALA A 66 -0.45 -5.24 9.26
C ALA A 66 0.54 -4.09 9.43
N LEU A 67 1.22 -4.01 10.59
CA LEU A 67 2.22 -2.99 10.86
C LEU A 67 3.41 -3.05 9.90
N THR A 68 3.94 -4.25 9.64
CA THR A 68 5.01 -4.45 8.67
C THR A 68 4.60 -3.93 7.30
N ILE A 69 3.41 -4.31 6.83
CA ILE A 69 2.92 -3.90 5.51
C ILE A 69 2.61 -2.39 5.44
N LEU A 70 2.04 -1.80 6.49
CA LEU A 70 1.77 -0.36 6.54
C LEU A 70 3.05 0.47 6.56
N ASN A 71 4.13 -0.05 7.18
CA ASN A 71 5.45 0.60 7.10
C ASN A 71 6.00 0.59 5.67
N GLU A 72 5.83 -0.50 4.92
CA GLU A 72 6.17 -0.52 3.49
C GLU A 72 5.36 0.52 2.71
N ALA A 73 4.05 0.63 2.95
CA ALA A 73 3.18 1.60 2.28
C ALA A 73 3.66 3.06 2.46
N ILE A 74 4.14 3.42 3.65
CA ILE A 74 4.68 4.75 3.97
C ILE A 74 5.94 5.08 3.16
N THR A 75 6.75 4.08 2.77
CA THR A 75 7.93 4.33 1.94
C THR A 75 7.56 4.87 0.55
N PHE A 76 6.37 4.52 0.05
CA PHE A 76 5.85 4.97 -1.24
C PHE A 76 5.01 6.24 -1.14
N MET A 77 4.25 6.39 -0.05
CA MET A 77 3.38 7.55 0.17
C MET A 77 3.57 8.11 1.59
N PRO A 78 4.72 8.76 1.88
CA PRO A 78 5.11 9.12 3.24
C PRO A 78 4.22 10.18 3.89
N ASN A 79 3.47 10.95 3.09
CA ASN A 79 2.59 12.01 3.54
C ASN A 79 1.10 11.65 3.41
N ASP A 80 0.76 10.39 3.10
CA ASP A 80 -0.63 9.98 3.00
C ASP A 80 -1.24 9.81 4.40
N PRO A 81 -2.24 10.63 4.79
CA PRO A 81 -2.80 10.58 6.13
C PRO A 81 -3.57 9.27 6.39
N GLY A 82 -4.12 8.64 5.35
CA GLY A 82 -4.84 7.37 5.50
C GLY A 82 -3.93 6.24 5.97
N ILE A 83 -2.70 6.18 5.47
CA ILE A 83 -1.74 5.17 5.90
C ILE A 83 -1.33 5.38 7.36
N HIS A 84 -1.05 6.62 7.77
CA HIS A 84 -0.71 6.92 9.17
C HIS A 84 -1.87 6.61 10.10
N ILE A 85 -3.12 6.95 9.74
CA ILE A 85 -4.31 6.57 10.51
C ILE A 85 -4.40 5.04 10.67
N ASN A 86 -4.23 4.28 9.59
CA ASN A 86 -4.28 2.82 9.63
C ASN A 86 -3.17 2.22 10.51
N ARG A 87 -1.96 2.81 10.47
CA ARG A 87 -0.84 2.37 11.31
C ARG A 87 -1.06 2.76 12.77
N GLY A 88 -1.59 3.94 13.04
CA GLY A 88 -1.98 4.41 14.38
C GLY A 88 -3.03 3.52 15.01
N ASP A 89 -4.07 3.15 14.27
CA ASP A 89 -5.09 2.18 14.69
C ASP A 89 -4.48 0.81 14.98
N THR A 90 -3.53 0.35 14.15
CA THR A 90 -2.80 -0.90 14.37
C THR A 90 -1.94 -0.83 15.65
N TYR A 91 -1.25 0.28 15.90
CA TYR A 91 -0.51 0.50 17.14
C TYR A 91 -1.42 0.52 18.37
N ARG A 92 -2.61 1.12 18.26
CA ARG A 92 -3.60 1.16 19.33
C ARG A 92 -4.08 -0.24 19.72
N GLU A 93 -4.38 -1.10 18.73
CA GLU A 93 -4.75 -2.51 18.97
C GLU A 93 -3.62 -3.30 19.66
N LEU A 94 -2.36 -2.96 19.34
CA LEU A 94 -1.17 -3.50 19.99
C LEU A 94 -0.83 -2.86 21.34
N LYS A 95 -1.68 -1.95 21.85
CA LYS A 95 -1.48 -1.17 23.10
C LYS A 95 -0.21 -0.31 23.11
N LYS A 96 0.29 0.06 21.93
CA LYS A 96 1.46 0.94 21.75
C LYS A 96 0.99 2.41 21.60
N TYR A 97 0.35 2.93 22.64
CA TYR A 97 -0.40 4.19 22.58
C TYR A 97 0.45 5.41 22.21
N ASN A 98 1.72 5.49 22.66
CA ASN A 98 2.61 6.60 22.29
C ASN A 98 2.90 6.64 20.78
N LEU A 99 3.03 5.47 20.15
CA LEU A 99 3.24 5.38 18.70
C LEU A 99 1.96 5.69 17.94
N ALA A 100 0.81 5.20 18.44
CA ALA A 100 -0.49 5.55 17.87
C ALA A 100 -0.74 7.06 17.90
N GLN A 101 -0.43 7.73 19.01
CA GLN A 101 -0.57 9.18 19.14
C GLN A 101 0.37 9.95 18.21
N SER A 102 1.56 9.41 17.89
CA SER A 102 2.47 10.03 16.94
C SER A 102 1.99 9.93 15.50
N ASP A 103 1.11 8.97 15.19
CA ASP A 103 0.57 8.73 13.86
C ASP A 103 -0.76 9.49 13.59
N TYR A 104 -1.41 10.04 14.63
CA TYR A 104 -2.62 10.89 14.51
C TYR A 104 -2.28 12.38 14.44
#